data_AF-X0GK84-F1
#
_entry.id   AF-X0GK84-F1
#
_cell.length_a   1.000
_cell.length_b   1.000
_cell.length_c   1.000
_cell.angle_alpha   90.00
_cell.angle_beta   90.00
_cell.angle_gamma   90.00
#
_symmetry.space_group_name_H-M   'P 1'
#
loop_
_entity.id
_entity.type
_entity.pdbx_description
1 polymer ?
#
loop_
_entity_poly.entity_id
_entity_poly.type
_entity_poly.pdbx_seq_one_letter_code
_entity_poly.pdbx_strand_id
1 'polypeptide(L)'
;DKLPALSGLAQQRKQVRGGVYLAGLWQDSLFHDLCWYHVLDYNDVTSGGVGRRPAHYRAPSWSWASVNTDSGCSWWWSGAVGLHPIITGEEPKPACIILNSVCEPATSDPTGEVQSGFLDIKVALIPAEVCRDSTQRVVWTIGKVESSLPLQFFKPDCELEDDGLAIEDRVFCAPIAAALCSTGLRYGCLVLKQLDTNTYQRVGFCILGKCEMVSTFSDFYLSGRNL
;
A
#
# COMPACT_ATOMS: atom_id res chain seq x y z
N ASP A 1 7.86 7.12 -20.28
CA ASP A 1 6.74 7.91 -19.70
C ASP A 1 5.54 7.03 -19.37
N LYS A 2 4.85 7.29 -18.25
CA LYS A 2 3.69 6.49 -17.78
C LYS A 2 2.38 7.28 -17.79
N LEU A 3 2.36 8.45 -17.15
CA LEU A 3 1.14 9.28 -17.06
C LEU A 3 0.70 9.83 -18.44
N PRO A 4 1.57 10.44 -19.27
CA PRO A 4 1.19 10.88 -20.61
C PRO A 4 0.70 9.73 -21.50
N ALA A 5 1.32 8.55 -21.40
CA ALA A 5 0.95 7.40 -22.21
C ALA A 5 -0.47 6.87 -21.91
N LEU A 6 -0.99 7.12 -20.70
CA LEU A 6 -2.33 6.72 -20.28
C LEU A 6 -3.31 7.88 -20.15
N SER A 7 -2.90 9.11 -20.51
CA SER A 7 -3.70 10.30 -20.25
C SER A 7 -5.03 10.29 -21.01
N GLY A 8 -5.05 9.79 -22.26
CA GLY A 8 -6.29 9.63 -23.03
C GLY A 8 -7.34 8.74 -22.34
N LEU A 9 -6.91 7.62 -21.74
CA LEU A 9 -7.81 6.74 -20.97
C LEU A 9 -8.26 7.41 -19.67
N ALA A 10 -7.35 8.13 -19.01
CA ALA A 10 -7.68 8.90 -17.82
C ALA A 10 -8.68 10.02 -18.12
N GLN A 11 -8.58 10.73 -19.25
CA GLN A 11 -9.55 11.75 -19.67
C GLN A 11 -10.94 11.17 -19.89
N GLN A 12 -11.04 10.04 -20.60
CA GLN A 12 -12.32 9.35 -20.80
C GLN A 12 -12.96 8.96 -19.47
N ARG A 13 -12.17 8.37 -18.56
CA ARG A 13 -12.66 7.99 -17.23
C ARG A 13 -13.05 9.22 -16.40
N LYS A 14 -12.30 10.32 -16.49
CA LYS A 14 -12.59 11.59 -15.81
C LYS A 14 -13.93 12.17 -16.26
N GLN A 15 -14.24 12.13 -17.56
CA GLN A 15 -15.51 12.60 -18.12
C GLN A 15 -16.71 11.83 -17.57
N VAL A 16 -16.57 10.51 -17.37
CA VAL A 16 -17.64 9.66 -16.84
C VAL A 16 -17.75 9.76 -15.31
N ARG A 17 -16.61 9.80 -14.61
CA ARG A 17 -16.52 9.70 -13.15
C ARG A 17 -16.66 11.05 -12.43
N GLY A 18 -16.27 12.15 -13.07
CA GLY A 18 -16.30 13.50 -12.48
C GLY A 18 -15.26 13.78 -11.40
N GLY A 19 -14.36 12.83 -11.08
CA GLY A 19 -13.35 12.96 -10.03
C GLY A 19 -12.08 13.72 -10.43
N VAL A 20 -11.30 14.15 -9.44
CA VAL A 20 -9.97 14.75 -9.64
C VAL A 20 -8.93 13.65 -9.84
N TYR A 21 -8.18 13.73 -10.93
CA TYR A 21 -7.07 12.83 -11.23
C TYR A 21 -5.79 13.33 -10.55
N LEU A 22 -5.12 12.44 -9.85
CA LEU A 22 -3.97 12.71 -8.99
C LEU A 22 -2.81 11.81 -9.42
N ALA A 23 -2.13 12.20 -10.49
CA ALA A 23 -0.92 11.56 -11.01
C ALA A 23 -1.03 10.02 -11.09
N GLY A 24 -2.13 9.46 -11.59
CA GLY A 24 -2.35 8.01 -11.66
C GLY A 24 -3.42 7.47 -10.71
N LEU A 25 -3.82 8.24 -9.70
CA LEU A 25 -4.85 7.88 -8.72
C LEU A 25 -6.08 8.80 -8.86
N TRP A 26 -7.16 8.49 -8.14
CA TRP A 26 -8.38 9.31 -8.13
C TRP A 26 -8.71 9.79 -6.72
N GLN A 27 -9.06 11.07 -6.59
CA GLN A 27 -9.33 11.69 -5.28
C GLN A 27 -10.51 11.04 -4.54
N ASP A 28 -11.55 10.61 -5.26
CA ASP A 28 -12.76 10.00 -4.70
C ASP A 28 -12.57 8.52 -4.29
N SER A 29 -11.52 7.85 -4.77
CA SER A 29 -11.11 6.51 -4.31
C SER A 29 -9.71 6.51 -3.68
N LEU A 30 -9.23 7.64 -3.17
CA LEU A 30 -7.81 7.80 -2.84
C LEU A 30 -7.33 6.80 -1.77
N PHE A 31 -8.17 6.47 -0.77
CA PHE A 31 -7.84 5.46 0.23
C PHE A 31 -7.55 4.07 -0.37
N HIS A 32 -8.37 3.66 -1.34
CA HIS A 32 -8.16 2.43 -2.10
C HIS A 32 -6.93 2.56 -2.98
N ASP A 33 -6.86 3.63 -3.76
CA ASP A 33 -5.86 3.80 -4.79
C ASP A 33 -4.45 3.91 -4.20
N LEU A 34 -4.29 4.46 -3.00
CA LEU A 34 -3.03 4.49 -2.25
C LEU A 34 -2.53 3.10 -1.84
N CYS A 35 -3.40 2.10 -1.73
CA CYS A 35 -3.04 0.73 -1.33
C CYS A 35 -2.60 -0.13 -2.52
N TRP A 36 -1.99 0.50 -3.53
CA TRP A 36 -1.39 -0.19 -4.66
C TRP A 36 -0.06 -0.87 -4.28
N TYR A 37 0.31 -1.92 -4.98
CA TYR A 37 1.64 -2.55 -4.93
C TYR A 37 1.90 -3.32 -6.24
N HIS A 38 3.16 -3.70 -6.48
CA HIS A 38 3.55 -4.40 -7.71
C HIS A 38 3.52 -5.94 -7.57
N VAL A 39 3.15 -6.62 -8.66
CA VAL A 39 3.10 -8.10 -8.76
C VAL A 39 3.71 -8.56 -10.08
N LEU A 40 4.65 -9.51 -10.07
CA LEU A 40 5.19 -10.08 -11.32
C LEU A 40 4.19 -11.01 -12.01
N ASP A 41 3.41 -11.76 -11.23
CA ASP A 41 2.38 -12.67 -11.71
C ASP A 41 1.01 -12.24 -11.17
N TYR A 42 0.08 -11.93 -12.07
CA TYR A 42 -1.28 -11.55 -11.70
C TYR A 42 -2.06 -12.70 -11.04
N ASN A 43 -1.65 -13.95 -11.24
CA ASN A 43 -2.27 -15.12 -10.59
C ASN A 43 -1.69 -15.39 -9.20
N ASP A 44 -0.56 -14.79 -8.86
CA ASP A 44 0.06 -14.88 -7.55
C ASP A 44 0.26 -13.46 -6.99
N VAL A 45 -0.69 -13.00 -6.18
CA VAL A 45 -0.62 -11.70 -5.51
C VAL A 45 0.55 -11.58 -4.54
N THR A 46 1.20 -12.69 -4.20
CA THR A 46 2.42 -12.73 -3.38
C THR A 46 3.70 -12.70 -4.20
N SER A 47 3.61 -12.83 -5.52
CA SER A 47 4.75 -12.78 -6.44
C SER A 47 5.52 -11.47 -6.24
N GLY A 48 6.83 -11.60 -6.03
CA GLY A 48 7.75 -10.46 -5.90
C GLY A 48 7.74 -9.60 -7.16
N GLY A 49 8.36 -8.43 -7.09
CA GLY A 49 8.69 -7.60 -8.24
C GLY A 49 9.80 -6.65 -7.80
N VAL A 50 10.75 -6.36 -8.69
CA VAL A 50 11.83 -5.41 -8.42
C VAL A 50 11.48 -4.12 -9.12
N GLY A 51 11.07 -3.12 -8.33
CA GLY A 51 10.90 -1.75 -8.83
C GLY A 51 12.21 -0.98 -8.78
N ARG A 52 12.32 0.04 -9.63
CA ARG A 52 13.41 1.03 -9.59
C ARG A 52 12.86 2.46 -9.59
N ARG A 53 13.50 3.39 -8.90
CA ARG A 53 13.13 4.81 -9.03
C ARG A 53 13.65 5.37 -10.37
N PRO A 54 12.84 6.13 -11.12
CA PRO A 54 13.32 6.84 -12.29
C PRO A 54 14.43 7.85 -11.92
N ALA A 55 15.40 8.06 -12.80
CA ALA A 55 16.49 9.01 -12.59
C ALA A 55 16.02 10.48 -12.49
N HIS A 56 14.84 10.78 -13.03
CA HIS A 56 14.22 12.10 -12.99
C HIS A 56 12.82 11.99 -12.38
N TYR A 57 12.41 13.05 -11.70
CA TYR A 57 11.07 13.12 -11.13
C TYR A 57 9.99 12.90 -12.21
N ARG A 58 8.98 12.09 -11.89
CA ARG A 58 7.87 11.77 -12.80
C ARG A 58 6.50 11.86 -12.13
N ALA A 59 6.43 11.50 -10.86
CA ALA A 59 5.22 11.51 -10.06
C ALA A 59 5.58 11.50 -8.57
N PRO A 60 4.67 11.96 -7.68
CA PRO A 60 4.85 11.83 -6.24
C PRO A 60 5.03 10.36 -5.83
N SER A 61 5.82 10.09 -4.78
CA SER A 61 6.17 8.72 -4.35
C SER A 61 4.96 7.83 -4.03
N TRP A 62 3.83 8.42 -3.65
CA TRP A 62 2.57 7.70 -3.38
C TRP A 62 1.81 7.28 -4.63
N SER A 63 2.23 7.69 -5.83
CA SER A 63 1.68 7.21 -7.11
C SER A 63 2.41 5.96 -7.62
N TRP A 64 1.68 5.01 -8.19
CA TRP A 64 2.23 3.85 -8.88
C TRP A 64 3.12 4.24 -10.07
N ALA A 65 2.92 5.44 -10.62
CA ALA A 65 3.76 5.98 -11.68
C ALA A 65 5.13 6.44 -11.16
N SER A 66 5.40 6.48 -9.86
CA SER A 66 6.72 6.87 -9.32
C SER A 66 7.80 5.79 -9.43
N VAL A 67 7.44 4.57 -9.88
CA VAL A 67 8.34 3.41 -9.96
C VAL A 67 8.42 2.87 -11.39
N ASN A 68 9.60 2.47 -11.84
CA ASN A 68 9.82 1.65 -13.03
C ASN A 68 9.80 0.18 -12.66
N THR A 69 8.98 -0.62 -13.33
CA THR A 69 8.91 -2.05 -13.08
C THR A 69 8.33 -2.74 -14.31
N ASP A 70 8.79 -3.96 -14.56
CA ASP A 70 8.22 -4.87 -15.56
C ASP A 70 7.02 -5.67 -14.99
N SER A 71 6.67 -5.39 -13.74
CA SER A 71 5.54 -5.98 -13.01
C SER A 71 4.23 -5.25 -13.27
N GLY A 72 3.13 -5.95 -13.02
CA GLY A 72 1.80 -5.37 -12.94
C GLY A 72 1.60 -4.49 -11.71
N CYS A 73 0.50 -3.74 -11.70
CA CYS A 73 0.01 -3.03 -10.52
C CYS A 73 -1.24 -3.75 -10.00
N SER A 74 -1.29 -3.97 -8.69
CA SER A 74 -2.41 -4.57 -7.98
C SER A 74 -2.81 -3.67 -6.80
N TRP A 75 -3.99 -3.89 -6.25
CA TRP A 75 -4.50 -3.18 -5.07
C TRP A 75 -4.84 -4.17 -3.97
N TRP A 76 -4.80 -3.69 -2.73
CA TRP A 76 -4.98 -4.56 -1.56
C TRP A 76 -6.36 -5.22 -1.46
N TRP A 77 -7.41 -4.57 -1.94
CA TRP A 77 -8.75 -5.16 -2.05
C TRP A 77 -9.37 -4.81 -3.40
N SER A 78 -10.38 -5.58 -3.79
CA SER A 78 -11.11 -5.33 -5.03
C SER A 78 -12.16 -4.24 -4.82
N GLY A 79 -12.30 -3.34 -5.79
CA GLY A 79 -13.65 -3.03 -6.27
C GLY A 79 -14.16 -4.17 -7.18
N ALA A 80 -15.41 -4.59 -7.05
CA ALA A 80 -16.24 -5.49 -7.89
C ALA A 80 -15.70 -6.80 -8.54
N VAL A 81 -14.40 -7.01 -8.82
CA VAL A 81 -13.92 -8.07 -9.74
C VAL A 81 -13.05 -9.17 -9.07
N GLY A 82 -12.90 -9.16 -7.74
CA GLY A 82 -12.54 -10.37 -6.97
C GLY A 82 -11.14 -11.00 -7.16
N LEU A 83 -10.16 -10.27 -7.71
CA LEU A 83 -8.80 -10.80 -8.00
C LEU A 83 -7.70 -10.34 -7.01
N HIS A 84 -8.04 -10.01 -5.76
CA HIS A 84 -7.12 -9.33 -4.82
C HIS A 84 -6.97 -10.05 -3.45
N PRO A 85 -5.92 -9.74 -2.65
CA PRO A 85 -5.48 -10.50 -1.46
C PRO A 85 -6.51 -10.73 -0.36
N ILE A 86 -7.58 -9.93 -0.34
CA ILE A 86 -8.63 -10.02 0.65
C ILE A 86 -9.99 -10.09 -0.03
N ILE A 87 -10.74 -11.13 0.35
CA ILE A 87 -12.19 -11.22 0.17
C ILE A 87 -12.82 -10.69 1.48
N THR A 88 -13.28 -9.45 1.48
CA THR A 88 -14.03 -8.88 2.62
C THR A 88 -15.53 -9.02 2.39
N GLY A 89 -16.30 -9.20 3.47
CA GLY A 89 -17.77 -9.11 3.42
C GLY A 89 -18.29 -7.66 3.35
N GLU A 90 -17.45 -6.69 3.75
CA GLU A 90 -17.74 -5.25 3.72
C GLU A 90 -16.56 -4.48 3.10
N GLU A 91 -16.81 -3.30 2.55
CA GLU A 91 -15.74 -2.42 2.05
C GLU A 91 -14.81 -1.97 3.20
N PRO A 92 -13.48 -1.99 3.00
CA PRO A 92 -12.54 -1.46 3.99
C PRO A 92 -12.83 -0.01 4.38
N LYS A 93 -12.75 0.26 5.68
CA LYS A 93 -13.04 1.58 6.25
C LYS A 93 -11.74 2.41 6.29
N PRO A 94 -11.81 3.74 6.10
CA PRO A 94 -10.65 4.61 6.25
C PRO A 94 -10.03 4.49 7.66
N ALA A 95 -8.70 4.37 7.72
CA ALA A 95 -7.90 4.35 8.96
C ALA A 95 -7.06 5.63 9.14
N CYS A 96 -7.17 6.58 8.20
CA CYS A 96 -6.57 7.90 8.26
C CYS A 96 -7.58 8.97 7.79
N ILE A 97 -7.22 10.24 7.97
CA ILE A 97 -7.98 11.38 7.44
C ILE A 97 -7.12 12.08 6.39
N ILE A 98 -7.60 12.13 5.15
CA ILE A 98 -6.98 12.94 4.09
C ILE A 98 -7.39 14.39 4.31
N LEU A 99 -6.41 15.26 4.57
CA LEU A 99 -6.63 16.69 4.78
C LEU A 99 -6.55 17.46 3.46
N ASN A 100 -5.59 17.10 2.61
CA ASN A 100 -5.39 17.73 1.31
C ASN A 100 -4.69 16.78 0.33
N SER A 101 -4.98 16.92 -0.95
CA SER A 101 -4.32 16.17 -2.02
C SER A 101 -4.29 16.98 -3.31
N VAL A 102 -3.09 17.25 -3.82
CA VAL A 102 -2.88 18.11 -4.98
C VAL A 102 -1.79 17.53 -5.87
N CYS A 103 -1.99 17.62 -7.19
CA CYS A 103 -0.96 17.47 -8.20
C CYS A 103 -0.97 18.69 -9.11
N GLU A 104 0.22 19.19 -9.45
CA GLU A 104 0.38 20.25 -10.44
C GLU A 104 0.76 19.64 -11.79
N PRO A 105 -0.10 19.76 -12.81
CA PRO A 105 0.23 19.30 -14.16
C PRO A 105 1.45 20.07 -14.72
N ALA A 106 2.34 19.38 -15.40
CA ALA A 106 3.46 19.99 -16.13
C ALA A 106 3.03 20.60 -17.47
N THR A 107 1.82 20.24 -17.94
CA THR A 107 1.25 20.69 -19.22
C THR A 107 -0.22 21.08 -19.03
N SER A 108 -0.89 21.52 -20.09
CA SER A 108 -2.33 21.79 -20.05
C SER A 108 -3.21 20.54 -19.92
N ASP A 109 -2.65 19.33 -20.09
CA ASP A 109 -3.35 18.08 -19.86
C ASP A 109 -3.37 17.75 -18.36
N PRO A 110 -4.52 17.87 -17.65
CA PRO A 110 -4.62 17.62 -16.22
C PRO A 110 -4.50 16.13 -15.85
N THR A 111 -4.37 15.25 -16.84
CA THR A 111 -4.19 13.80 -16.66
C THR A 111 -2.84 13.29 -17.16
N GLY A 112 -2.01 14.19 -17.67
CA GLY A 112 -0.69 13.88 -18.20
C GLY A 112 0.40 13.94 -17.12
N GLU A 113 1.58 14.40 -17.55
CA GLU A 113 2.74 14.60 -16.69
C GLU A 113 2.46 15.64 -15.60
N VAL A 114 3.06 15.43 -14.42
CA VAL A 114 2.97 16.35 -13.28
C VAL A 114 4.36 16.86 -12.92
N GLN A 115 4.46 18.14 -12.56
CA GLN A 115 5.70 18.75 -12.08
C GLN A 115 5.90 18.58 -10.57
N SER A 116 4.80 18.43 -9.83
CA SER A 116 4.81 18.30 -8.37
C SER A 116 3.50 17.68 -7.87
N GLY A 117 3.48 17.27 -6.61
CA GLY A 117 2.25 16.89 -5.91
C GLY A 117 2.52 16.52 -4.46
N PHE A 118 1.51 16.73 -3.61
CA PHE A 118 1.59 16.42 -2.18
C PHE A 118 0.28 15.81 -1.68
N LEU A 119 0.39 15.11 -0.56
CA LEU A 119 -0.70 14.44 0.12
C LEU A 119 -0.54 14.66 1.62
N ASP A 120 -1.47 15.41 2.21
CA ASP A 120 -1.51 15.66 3.65
C ASP A 120 -2.49 14.69 4.29
N ILE A 121 -1.98 13.81 5.14
CA ILE A 121 -2.77 12.80 5.86
C ILE A 121 -2.54 12.93 7.36
N LYS A 122 -3.63 12.88 8.13
CA LYS A 122 -3.58 12.69 9.57
C LYS A 122 -3.72 11.21 9.88
N VAL A 123 -2.66 10.63 10.44
CA VAL A 123 -2.54 9.19 10.70
C VAL A 123 -1.62 8.95 11.90
N ALA A 124 -1.82 7.84 12.62
CA ALA A 124 -0.88 7.39 13.64
C ALA A 124 0.22 6.54 12.97
N LEU A 125 1.47 7.00 13.05
CA LEU A 125 2.62 6.30 12.49
C LEU A 125 3.09 5.19 13.45
N ILE A 126 3.33 4.01 12.89
CA ILE A 126 3.83 2.84 13.62
C ILE A 126 5.29 2.62 13.18
N PRO A 127 6.29 2.81 14.06
CA PRO A 127 7.67 2.57 13.70
C PRO A 127 7.96 1.11 13.33
N ALA A 128 8.90 0.91 12.42
CA ALA A 128 9.48 -0.37 12.04
C ALA A 128 10.94 -0.16 11.57
N GLU A 129 11.66 -1.26 11.37
CA GLU A 129 13.03 -1.23 10.85
C GLU A 129 13.15 -2.01 9.55
N VAL A 130 13.96 -1.53 8.61
CA VAL A 130 14.30 -2.25 7.39
C VAL A 130 15.11 -3.50 7.74
N CYS A 131 14.77 -4.65 7.16
CA CYS A 131 15.52 -5.89 7.33
C CYS A 131 15.55 -6.74 6.05
N ARG A 132 16.41 -7.76 6.06
CA ARG A 132 16.49 -8.73 4.96
C ARG A 132 15.29 -9.66 5.02
N ASP A 133 14.69 -9.94 3.88
CA ASP A 133 13.67 -10.98 3.77
C ASP A 133 14.33 -12.37 3.74
N SER A 134 14.20 -13.11 4.84
CA SER A 134 14.73 -14.47 4.95
C SER A 134 14.05 -15.46 3.99
N THR A 135 12.84 -15.15 3.53
CA THR A 135 12.09 -15.98 2.57
C THR A 135 12.48 -15.73 1.12
N GLN A 136 13.25 -14.67 0.85
CA GLN A 136 13.68 -14.23 -0.49
C GLN A 136 12.51 -14.04 -1.49
N ARG A 137 11.31 -13.72 -0.99
CA ARG A 137 10.14 -13.39 -1.81
C ARG A 137 10.15 -11.94 -2.28
N VAL A 138 10.82 -11.08 -1.52
CA VAL A 138 11.03 -9.66 -1.84
C VAL A 138 12.49 -9.28 -1.62
N VAL A 139 12.94 -8.20 -2.27
CA VAL A 139 14.33 -7.72 -2.20
C VAL A 139 14.73 -7.24 -0.81
N TRP A 140 13.77 -6.76 -0.02
CA TRP A 140 13.91 -6.40 1.40
C TRP A 140 12.52 -6.35 2.03
N THR A 141 12.47 -6.36 3.36
CA THR A 141 11.23 -6.27 4.13
C THR A 141 11.41 -5.39 5.36
N ILE A 142 10.39 -5.31 6.21
CA ILE A 142 10.45 -4.62 7.49
C ILE A 142 10.29 -5.61 8.65
N GLY A 143 10.92 -5.29 9.78
CA GLY A 143 10.86 -6.04 11.02
C GLY A 143 10.71 -5.10 12.21
N LYS A 144 10.73 -5.67 13.42
CA LYS A 144 10.60 -4.94 14.69
C LYS A 144 9.48 -3.89 14.68
N VAL A 145 8.36 -4.23 14.06
CA VAL A 145 7.19 -3.34 13.98
C VAL A 145 6.70 -3.08 15.40
N GLU A 146 6.66 -1.81 15.83
CA GLU A 146 6.22 -1.38 17.16
C GLU A 146 4.69 -1.42 17.29
N SER A 147 4.10 -2.59 17.02
CA SER A 147 2.66 -2.85 17.07
C SER A 147 2.38 -4.25 17.59
N SER A 148 1.23 -4.42 18.24
CA SER A 148 0.70 -5.74 18.59
C SER A 148 0.18 -6.53 17.38
N LEU A 149 0.07 -5.88 16.22
CA LEU A 149 -0.36 -6.48 14.98
C LEU A 149 0.86 -6.97 14.18
N PRO A 150 0.99 -8.29 13.96
CA PRO A 150 2.11 -8.82 13.19
C PRO A 150 2.03 -8.43 11.71
N LEU A 151 3.21 -8.32 11.10
CA LEU A 151 3.36 -8.14 9.66
C LEU A 151 2.91 -9.41 8.92
N GLN A 152 1.91 -9.29 8.07
CA GLN A 152 1.36 -10.39 7.27
C GLN A 152 1.86 -10.38 5.82
N PHE A 153 2.19 -9.19 5.32
CA PHE A 153 2.55 -8.98 3.93
C PHE A 153 3.38 -7.71 3.81
N PHE A 154 4.35 -7.73 2.91
CA PHE A 154 5.16 -6.56 2.59
C PHE A 154 5.54 -6.58 1.11
N LYS A 155 5.48 -5.41 0.48
CA LYS A 155 5.95 -5.16 -0.88
C LYS A 155 6.75 -3.86 -0.90
N PRO A 156 8.06 -3.91 -1.18
CA PRO A 156 8.82 -2.69 -1.41
C PRO A 156 8.41 -2.06 -2.73
N ASP A 157 8.45 -0.73 -2.80
CA ASP A 157 8.23 -0.02 -4.07
C ASP A 157 9.44 -0.18 -5.00
N CYS A 158 10.66 -0.22 -4.47
CA CYS A 158 11.90 -0.36 -5.22
C CYS A 158 13.05 -0.99 -4.41
N GLU A 159 14.25 -1.08 -4.99
CA GLU A 159 15.49 -1.41 -4.25
C GLU A 159 15.80 -0.36 -3.17
N LEU A 160 16.59 -0.75 -2.15
CA LEU A 160 16.90 0.11 -1.00
C LEU A 160 17.68 1.35 -1.43
N GLU A 161 18.66 1.16 -2.31
CA GLU A 161 19.59 2.19 -2.77
C GLU A 161 18.87 3.32 -3.50
N ASP A 162 17.79 2.99 -4.23
CA ASP A 162 16.99 3.97 -4.98
C ASP A 162 16.23 4.94 -4.07
N ASP A 163 15.86 4.49 -2.86
CA ASP A 163 15.25 5.34 -1.83
C ASP A 163 16.27 5.80 -0.77
N GLY A 164 17.56 5.51 -0.97
CA GLY A 164 18.64 5.81 -0.03
C GLY A 164 18.40 5.23 1.36
N LEU A 165 17.93 3.98 1.40
CA LEU A 165 17.72 3.20 2.62
C LEU A 165 18.85 2.19 2.81
N ALA A 166 19.08 1.81 4.07
CA ALA A 166 19.94 0.71 4.47
C ALA A 166 19.19 -0.25 5.40
N ILE A 167 19.75 -1.44 5.60
CA ILE A 167 19.26 -2.37 6.63
C ILE A 167 19.39 -1.68 8.00
N GLU A 168 18.41 -1.92 8.89
CA GLU A 168 18.24 -1.28 10.20
C GLU A 168 17.78 0.19 10.17
N ASP A 169 17.61 0.79 8.98
CA ASP A 169 17.00 2.12 8.89
C ASP A 169 15.57 2.10 9.44
N ARG A 170 15.21 3.19 10.10
CA ARG A 170 13.87 3.39 10.64
C ARG A 170 12.90 3.81 9.53
N VAL A 171 11.76 3.13 9.47
CA VAL A 171 10.62 3.46 8.61
C VAL A 171 9.33 3.45 9.44
N PHE A 172 8.24 3.91 8.84
CA PHE A 172 6.94 4.02 9.51
C PHE A 172 5.83 3.40 8.68
N CYS A 173 5.01 2.56 9.31
CA CYS A 173 3.76 2.09 8.74
C CYS A 173 2.65 3.11 9.04
N ALA A 174 1.97 3.58 8.01
CA ALA A 174 0.82 4.49 8.10
C ALA A 174 -0.46 3.76 7.68
N PRO A 175 -1.34 3.36 8.62
CA PRO A 175 -2.61 2.71 8.30
C PRO A 175 -3.51 3.61 7.45
N ILE A 176 -3.89 3.15 6.25
CA ILE A 176 -4.75 3.88 5.31
C ILE A 176 -6.17 3.34 5.34
N ALA A 177 -6.32 2.01 5.37
CA ALA A 177 -7.60 1.35 5.38
C ALA A 177 -7.59 0.16 6.34
N ALA A 178 -8.74 -0.14 6.93
CA ALA A 178 -8.99 -1.23 7.85
C ALA A 178 -10.07 -2.16 7.29
N ALA A 179 -9.78 -3.45 7.25
CA ALA A 179 -10.65 -4.49 6.73
C ALA A 179 -10.93 -5.52 7.84
N LEU A 180 -12.21 -5.72 8.17
CA LEU A 180 -12.62 -6.84 9.01
C LEU A 180 -12.82 -8.07 8.11
N CYS A 181 -11.94 -9.04 8.26
CA CYS A 181 -12.00 -10.30 7.53
C CYS A 181 -12.59 -11.39 8.44
N SER A 182 -13.04 -12.50 7.87
CA SER A 182 -13.45 -13.69 8.64
C SER A 182 -12.37 -14.21 9.60
N THR A 183 -11.11 -13.90 9.31
CA THR A 183 -9.93 -14.32 10.08
C THR A 183 -9.41 -13.23 11.03
N GLY A 184 -10.08 -12.07 11.14
CA GLY A 184 -9.69 -10.98 12.02
C GLY A 184 -9.46 -9.64 11.30
N LEU A 185 -9.00 -8.66 12.07
CA LEU A 185 -8.77 -7.29 11.61
C LEU A 185 -7.43 -7.16 10.91
N ARG A 186 -7.44 -6.51 9.73
CA ARG A 186 -6.26 -6.20 8.93
C ARG A 186 -6.22 -4.73 8.56
N TYR A 187 -5.03 -4.17 8.48
CA TYR A 187 -4.75 -2.80 8.04
C TYR A 187 -3.85 -2.83 6.82
N GLY A 188 -4.22 -2.08 5.80
CA GLY A 188 -3.37 -1.76 4.65
C GLY A 188 -2.62 -0.49 4.98
N CYS A 189 -1.31 -0.55 4.94
CA CYS A 189 -0.45 0.53 5.37
C CYS A 189 0.49 0.95 4.23
N LEU A 190 0.69 2.26 4.11
CA LEU A 190 1.88 2.75 3.43
C LEU A 190 3.08 2.53 4.33
N VAL A 191 4.22 2.23 3.73
CA VAL A 191 5.51 2.20 4.43
C VAL A 191 6.27 3.44 4.01
N LEU A 192 6.71 4.21 4.99
CA LEU A 192 7.18 5.58 4.82
C LEU A 192 8.61 5.73 5.35
N LYS A 193 9.48 6.31 4.53
CA LYS A 193 10.75 6.89 4.94
C LYS A 193 10.52 8.34 5.33
N GLN A 194 11.02 8.75 6.50
CA GLN A 194 11.00 10.15 6.91
C GLN A 194 12.10 10.93 6.18
N LEU A 195 11.75 12.08 5.59
CA LEU A 195 12.69 12.99 4.92
C LEU A 195 13.04 14.19 5.80
N ASP A 196 12.04 14.75 6.48
CA ASP A 196 12.19 15.83 7.45
C ASP A 196 11.18 15.65 8.59
N THR A 197 10.96 16.67 9.43
CA THR A 197 10.05 16.58 10.59
C THR A 197 8.63 16.09 10.23
N ASN A 198 8.07 16.53 9.10
CA ASN A 198 6.67 16.24 8.73
C ASN A 198 6.50 15.70 7.30
N THR A 199 7.57 15.59 6.53
CA THR A 199 7.56 15.09 5.15
C THR A 199 8.05 13.65 5.10
N TYR A 200 7.29 12.83 4.38
CA TYR A 200 7.55 11.42 4.22
C TYR A 200 7.51 11.02 2.75
N GLN A 201 8.35 10.04 2.40
CA GLN A 201 8.35 9.37 1.11
C GLN A 201 7.79 7.96 1.28
N ARG A 202 6.85 7.57 0.41
CA ARG A 202 6.41 6.18 0.35
C ARG A 202 7.52 5.31 -0.24
N VAL A 203 7.84 4.22 0.44
CA VAL A 203 8.87 3.24 0.06
C VAL A 203 8.32 1.81 -0.07
N GLY A 204 7.04 1.60 0.24
CA GLY A 204 6.39 0.31 0.10
C GLY A 204 4.96 0.28 0.61
N PHE A 205 4.39 -0.91 0.59
CA PHE A 205 3.06 -1.24 1.11
C PHE A 205 3.14 -2.48 2.00
N CYS A 206 2.38 -2.50 3.10
CA CYS A 206 2.33 -3.66 3.98
C CYS A 206 0.93 -3.92 4.53
N ILE A 207 0.71 -5.14 5.01
CA ILE A 207 -0.49 -5.53 5.75
C ILE A 207 -0.09 -5.86 7.17
N LEU A 208 -0.67 -5.14 8.13
CA LEU A 208 -0.58 -5.45 9.56
C LEU A 208 -1.90 -6.04 10.02
N GLY A 209 -1.89 -7.17 10.71
CA GLY A 209 -3.15 -7.78 11.14
C GLY A 209 -2.96 -9.01 11.99
N LYS A 210 -3.98 -9.35 12.77
CA LYS A 210 -4.00 -10.54 13.60
C LYS A 210 -4.93 -11.57 12.97
N CYS A 211 -4.43 -12.79 12.80
CA CYS A 211 -5.31 -13.93 12.61
C CYS A 211 -5.92 -14.31 13.96
N GLU A 212 -7.23 -14.16 14.12
CA GLU A 212 -7.94 -14.87 15.17
C GLU A 212 -7.90 -16.34 14.80
N MET A 213 -7.08 -17.13 15.50
CA MET A 213 -7.27 -18.57 15.49
C MET A 213 -8.68 -18.78 16.02
N VAL A 214 -9.53 -19.41 15.21
CA VAL A 214 -10.72 -20.07 15.75
C VAL A 214 -10.16 -21.05 16.77
N SER A 215 -10.24 -20.71 18.05
CA SER A 215 -10.03 -21.67 19.11
C SER A 215 -11.08 -22.73 18.87
N THR A 216 -10.70 -23.83 18.22
CA THR A 216 -11.49 -25.04 18.30
C THR A 216 -11.49 -25.35 19.79
N PHE A 217 -12.57 -24.97 20.47
CA PHE A 217 -12.88 -25.49 21.79
C PHE A 217 -12.96 -26.99 21.58
N SER A 218 -11.85 -27.68 21.82
CA SER A 218 -11.91 -29.08 22.20
C SER A 218 -12.64 -29.06 23.54
N ASP A 219 -13.94 -29.32 23.50
CA ASP A 219 -14.71 -29.73 24.66
C ASP A 219 -14.05 -31.01 25.21
N PHE A 220 -13.02 -30.82 26.03
CA PHE A 220 -12.54 -31.83 26.94
C PHE A 220 -13.62 -31.95 28.02
N TYR A 221 -14.63 -32.77 27.76
CA TYR A 221 -15.43 -33.37 28.82
C TYR A 221 -14.53 -34.32 29.61
N LEU A 222 -13.91 -33.78 30.67
CA LEU A 222 -13.39 -34.55 31.79
C LEU A 222 -13.76 -33.85 33.09
N SER A 223 -14.84 -34.29 33.73
CA SER A 223 -14.76 -34.59 35.15
C SER A 223 -15.69 -35.75 35.48
N GLY A 224 -15.10 -36.81 36.03
CA GLY A 224 -15.80 -37.97 36.54
C GLY A 224 -16.26 -37.77 37.98
N ARG A 225 -17.37 -38.45 38.28
CA ARG A 225 -17.79 -39.12 39.52
C ARG A 225 -17.51 -38.47 40.89
N ASN A 226 -18.56 -38.33 41.71
CA ASN A 226 -18.87 -39.25 42.82
C ASN A 226 -20.02 -38.70 43.69
N LEU A 227 -21.17 -39.39 43.68
CA LEU A 227 -21.87 -40.01 44.83
C LEU A 227 -23.10 -40.76 44.30
#